data_AF-A0A7C4NEJ4-F1
#
_entry.id   AF-A0A7C4NEJ4-F1
#
_cell.length_a   1.000
_cell.length_b   1.000
_cell.length_c   1.000
_cell.angle_alpha   90.00
_cell.angle_beta   90.00
_cell.angle_gamma   90.00
#
_symmetry.space_group_name_H-M   'P 1'
#
loop_
_entity.id
_entity.type
_entity.pdbx_description
1 polymer ?
#
loop_
_entity_poly.entity_id
_entity_poly.type
_entity_poly.pdbx_seq_one_letter_code
_entity_poly.pdbx_strand_id
1 'polypeptide(L)'
;MVSLLLAVLEVSLAIAVTVLILLAAYAFSIKFTRSMTQKSNEKRKPFACGESISSLKTGLPDAGLYTAVWRLVFKSLYNTLRDRLHTGILSDWLMWMLIFMVVIVVVSMMVVSL
;
A
#
# COMPACT_ATOMS: atom_id res chain seq x y z
N MET A 1 5.80 23.07 29.42
CA MET A 1 4.73 22.05 29.30
C MET A 1 3.60 22.51 28.36
N VAL A 2 2.99 23.67 28.60
CA VAL A 2 1.91 24.22 27.73
C VAL A 2 2.36 24.46 26.28
N SER A 3 3.59 24.97 26.07
CA SER A 3 4.17 25.17 24.74
C SER A 3 4.36 23.88 23.93
N LEU A 4 4.71 22.79 24.60
CA LEU A 4 4.95 21.48 23.99
C LEU A 4 3.62 20.81 23.58
N LEU A 5 2.58 20.98 24.40
CA LEU A 5 1.21 20.54 24.08
C LEU A 5 0.64 21.28 22.86
N LEU A 6 0.87 22.59 22.77
CA LEU A 6 0.43 23.39 21.61
C LEU A 6 1.15 22.95 20.33
N ALA A 7 2.46 22.72 20.39
CA ALA A 7 3.21 22.24 19.23
C ALA A 7 2.75 20.85 18.74
N VAL A 8 2.45 19.93 19.67
CA VAL A 8 1.91 18.61 19.31
C VAL A 8 0.52 18.73 18.68
N LEU A 9 -0.33 19.62 19.21
CA LEU A 9 -1.67 19.86 18.67
C LEU A 9 -1.60 20.42 17.25
N GLU A 10 -0.74 21.40 17.00
CA GLU A 10 -0.54 22.00 15.68
C GLU A 10 -0.05 20.97 14.66
N VAL A 11 0.95 20.16 15.01
CA VAL A 11 1.49 19.11 14.13
C VAL A 11 0.42 18.04 13.86
N SER A 12 -0.33 17.61 14.88
CA SER A 12 -1.40 16.62 14.70
C SER A 12 -2.50 17.13 13.76
N LEU A 13 -2.85 18.41 13.85
CA LEU A 13 -3.84 19.04 12.99
C LEU A 13 -3.33 19.20 11.55
N ALA A 14 -2.06 19.57 11.37
CA ALA A 14 -1.43 19.65 10.06
C ALA A 14 -1.42 18.27 9.35
N ILE A 15 -1.10 17.20 10.08
CA ILE A 15 -1.13 15.82 9.57
C ILE A 15 -2.56 15.41 9.21
N ALA A 16 -3.54 15.68 10.07
CA ALA A 16 -4.94 15.36 9.80
C ALA A 16 -5.46 16.05 8.52
N VAL A 17 -5.15 17.33 8.35
CA VAL A 17 -5.53 18.11 7.17
C VAL A 17 -4.86 17.57 5.91
N THR A 18 -3.56 17.27 5.95
CA THR A 18 -2.85 16.70 4.78
C THR A 18 -3.42 15.35 4.37
N VAL A 19 -3.73 14.47 5.34
CA VAL A 19 -4.36 13.17 5.05
C VAL A 19 -5.73 13.35 4.40
N LEU A 20 -6.55 14.29 4.87
CA LEU A 20 -7.86 14.58 4.28
C LEU A 20 -7.75 15.09 2.85
N ILE A 21 -6.78 15.98 2.56
CA ILE A 21 -6.52 16.48 1.21
C ILE A 21 -6.12 15.33 0.28
N LEU A 22 -5.22 14.45 0.71
CA LEU A 22 -4.79 13.29 -0.07
C LEU A 22 -5.94 12.32 -0.36
N LEU A 23 -6.78 12.04 0.64
CA LEU A 23 -7.97 11.20 0.47
C LEU A 23 -8.97 11.83 -0.51
N ALA A 24 -9.20 13.13 -0.43
CA ALA A 24 -10.08 13.84 -1.35
C ALA A 24 -9.55 13.80 -2.79
N ALA A 25 -8.25 14.04 -2.98
CA ALA A 25 -7.59 13.95 -4.28
C ALA A 25 -7.67 12.53 -4.87
N TYR A 26 -7.49 11.50 -4.04
CA TYR A 26 -7.60 10.10 -4.45
C TYR A 26 -9.05 9.72 -4.82
N ALA A 27 -10.03 10.12 -4.02
CA ALA A 27 -11.44 9.89 -4.33
C ALA A 27 -11.85 10.60 -5.63
N PHE A 28 -11.36 11.83 -5.83
CA PHE A 28 -11.59 12.59 -7.06
C PHE A 28 -10.96 11.90 -8.28
N SER A 29 -9.72 11.43 -8.17
CA SER A 29 -9.04 10.73 -9.26
C SER A 29 -9.78 9.45 -9.66
N ILE A 30 -10.23 8.64 -8.70
CA ILE A 30 -11.04 7.44 -8.99
C ILE A 30 -12.33 7.82 -9.71
N LYS A 31 -13.05 8.83 -9.22
CA LYS A 31 -14.32 9.26 -9.82
C LYS A 31 -14.11 9.74 -11.26
N PHE A 32 -13.04 10.48 -11.50
CA PHE A 32 -12.69 11.00 -12.81
C PHE A 32 -12.23 9.88 -13.78
N THR A 33 -11.34 8.99 -13.35
CA THR A 33 -10.87 7.85 -14.15
C THR A 33 -12.01 6.88 -14.48
N ARG A 34 -12.95 6.65 -13.56
CA ARG A 34 -14.14 5.84 -13.81
C ARG A 34 -15.09 6.52 -14.81
N SER A 35 -15.25 7.85 -14.73
CA SER A 35 -16.08 8.62 -15.67
C SER A 35 -15.52 8.60 -17.10
N MET A 36 -14.20 8.68 -17.25
CA MET A 36 -13.54 8.60 -18.57
C MET A 36 -13.47 7.19 -19.17
N THR A 37 -13.72 6.15 -18.36
CA THR A 37 -13.77 4.78 -18.86
C THR A 37 -15.16 4.49 -19.42
N GLN A 38 -15.45 4.98 -20.63
CA GLN A 38 -16.56 4.48 -21.41
C GLN A 38 -16.27 3.00 -21.71
N LYS A 39 -17.03 2.08 -21.10
CA LYS A 39 -16.88 0.62 -21.29
C LYS A 39 -17.28 0.23 -22.72
N SER A 40 -16.39 0.47 -23.69
CA SER A 40 -16.48 -0.21 -24.98
C SER A 40 -15.87 -1.61 -24.83
N ASN A 41 -16.72 -2.63 -24.89
CA ASN A 41 -16.28 -4.03 -24.90
C ASN A 41 -15.56 -4.42 -26.20
N GLU A 42 -15.58 -3.57 -27.23
CA GLU A 42 -14.91 -3.85 -28.51
C GLU A 42 -13.39 -3.70 -28.43
N LYS A 43 -12.88 -2.73 -27.65
CA LYS A 43 -11.42 -2.57 -27.45
C LYS A 43 -10.78 -3.73 -26.66
N ARG A 44 -11.59 -4.57 -26.01
CA ARG A 44 -11.13 -5.78 -25.29
C ARG A 44 -11.04 -7.01 -26.18
N LYS A 45 -11.56 -6.96 -27.41
CA LYS A 45 -11.40 -8.05 -28.36
C LYS A 45 -10.02 -7.90 -29.01
N PRO A 46 -9.21 -8.96 -29.07
CA PRO A 46 -7.95 -8.91 -29.75
C PRO A 46 -8.18 -8.79 -31.25
N PHE A 47 -7.70 -7.69 -31.83
CA PHE A 47 -7.68 -7.47 -33.27
C PHE A 47 -6.23 -7.27 -33.72
N ALA A 48 -5.83 -7.89 -34.82
CA ALA A 48 -4.60 -7.54 -35.53
C ALA A 48 -4.96 -7.26 -36.98
N CYS A 49 -4.48 -6.13 -37.50
CA CYS A 49 -4.64 -5.76 -38.91
C CYS A 49 -6.10 -5.80 -39.42
N GLY A 50 -7.08 -5.50 -38.57
CA GLY A 50 -8.51 -5.50 -38.93
C GLY A 50 -9.20 -6.87 -38.81
N GLU A 51 -8.48 -7.94 -38.51
CA GLU A 51 -9.03 -9.28 -38.31
C GLU A 51 -9.17 -9.61 -36.82
N SER A 52 -10.25 -10.30 -36.45
CA SER A 52 -10.46 -10.80 -35.10
C SER A 52 -9.57 -12.03 -34.85
N ILE A 53 -8.76 -11.97 -33.80
CA ILE A 53 -7.89 -13.09 -33.41
C ILE A 53 -8.59 -13.92 -32.32
N SER A 54 -8.37 -15.22 -32.28
CA SER A 54 -8.85 -16.06 -31.18
C SER A 54 -8.10 -15.73 -29.88
N SER A 55 -8.82 -15.72 -28.75
CA SER A 55 -8.28 -15.46 -27.41
C SER A 55 -7.09 -16.36 -27.03
N LEU A 56 -7.03 -17.55 -27.64
CA LEU A 56 -5.97 -18.55 -27.49
C LEU A 56 -4.62 -18.10 -28.08
N LYS A 57 -4.64 -17.27 -29.13
CA LYS A 57 -3.42 -16.72 -29.76
C LYS A 57 -3.00 -15.37 -29.18
N THR A 58 -3.86 -14.74 -28.40
CA THR A 58 -3.66 -13.36 -27.88
C THR A 58 -3.41 -13.31 -26.39
N GLY A 59 -3.33 -14.48 -25.75
CA GLY A 59 -2.78 -14.56 -24.40
C GLY A 59 -1.35 -14.09 -24.43
N LEU A 60 -1.12 -12.82 -24.07
CA LEU A 60 0.16 -12.48 -23.46
C LEU A 60 0.37 -13.48 -22.32
N PRO A 61 1.59 -14.02 -22.13
CA PRO A 61 1.87 -14.84 -20.96
C PRO A 61 1.44 -14.06 -19.71
N ASP A 62 0.47 -14.64 -19.02
CA ASP A 62 -0.36 -13.99 -18.02
C ASP A 62 0.53 -13.43 -16.89
N ALA A 63 0.40 -12.13 -16.65
CA ALA A 63 1.08 -11.37 -15.60
C ALA A 63 2.62 -11.43 -15.63
N GLY A 64 3.23 -10.31 -16.04
CA GLY A 64 4.68 -10.15 -16.27
C GLY A 64 5.55 -10.87 -15.25
N LEU A 65 6.60 -11.52 -15.76
CA LEU A 65 7.62 -12.31 -15.06
C LEU A 65 7.90 -11.86 -13.62
N TYR A 66 7.99 -10.55 -13.41
CA TYR A 66 8.19 -9.92 -12.10
C TYR A 66 7.11 -10.27 -11.07
N THR A 67 5.84 -10.20 -11.44
CA THR A 67 4.72 -10.54 -10.57
C THR A 67 4.61 -12.04 -10.30
N ALA A 68 5.03 -12.87 -11.25
CA ALA A 68 5.10 -14.32 -11.07
C ALA A 68 6.23 -14.71 -10.11
N VAL A 69 7.44 -14.17 -10.32
CA VAL A 69 8.59 -14.34 -9.42
C VAL A 69 8.25 -13.83 -8.02
N TRP A 70 7.63 -12.65 -7.91
CA TRP A 70 7.23 -12.10 -6.62
C TRP A 70 6.24 -13.00 -5.88
N ARG A 71 5.23 -13.52 -6.59
CA ARG A 71 4.25 -14.47 -6.01
C ARG A 71 4.85 -15.82 -5.66
N LEU A 72 5.93 -16.25 -6.30
CA LEU A 72 6.56 -17.54 -5.98
C LEU A 72 7.51 -17.40 -4.80
N VAL A 73 8.33 -16.34 -4.77
CA VAL A 73 9.37 -16.14 -3.77
C VAL A 73 8.79 -15.57 -2.47
N PHE A 74 7.98 -14.51 -2.55
CA PHE A 74 7.56 -13.76 -1.37
C PHE A 74 6.21 -14.17 -0.80
N LYS A 75 5.45 -15.04 -1.47
CA LYS A 75 4.13 -15.46 -0.98
C LYS A 75 4.22 -16.22 0.34
N SER A 76 5.20 -17.10 0.50
CA SER A 76 5.39 -17.82 1.77
C SER A 76 5.73 -16.86 2.91
N LEU A 77 6.64 -15.92 2.66
CA LEU A 77 6.99 -14.89 3.64
C LEU A 77 5.79 -14.02 4.00
N TYR A 78 5.05 -13.54 2.99
CA TYR A 78 3.86 -12.73 3.18
C TYR A 78 2.79 -13.45 3.99
N ASN A 79 2.49 -14.71 3.66
CA ASN A 79 1.52 -15.51 4.40
C ASN A 79 2.00 -15.74 5.84
N THR A 80 3.29 -16.00 6.05
CA THR A 80 3.84 -16.18 7.40
C THR A 80 3.73 -14.90 8.22
N LEU A 81 4.07 -13.74 7.65
CA LEU A 81 3.89 -12.45 8.31
C LEU A 81 2.41 -12.18 8.61
N ARG A 82 1.54 -12.37 7.62
CA ARG A 82 0.10 -12.14 7.79
C ARG A 82 -0.50 -13.03 8.86
N ASP A 83 -0.20 -14.32 8.82
CA ASP A 83 -0.92 -15.30 9.64
C ASP A 83 -0.31 -15.44 11.04
N ARG A 84 0.99 -15.14 11.22
CA ARG A 84 1.66 -15.26 12.52
C ARG A 84 1.94 -13.94 13.23
N LEU A 85 2.20 -12.86 12.50
CA LEU A 85 2.49 -11.54 13.11
C LEU A 85 1.23 -10.68 13.24
N HIS A 86 0.23 -10.86 12.37
CA HIS A 86 -1.08 -10.19 12.51
C HIS A 86 -2.12 -11.10 13.14
N THR A 87 -1.96 -11.38 14.43
CA THR A 87 -2.92 -12.17 15.23
C THR A 87 -4.27 -11.46 15.41
N GLY A 88 -4.31 -10.13 15.22
CA GLY A 88 -5.49 -9.30 15.46
C GLY A 88 -5.80 -9.08 16.95
N ILE A 89 -4.94 -9.59 17.84
CA ILE A 89 -5.08 -9.44 19.28
C ILE A 89 -4.40 -8.13 19.71
N LEU A 90 -5.12 -7.28 20.44
CA LEU A 90 -4.63 -5.96 20.84
C LEU A 90 -3.38 -6.05 21.76
N SER A 91 -3.30 -7.06 22.61
CA SER A 91 -2.16 -7.27 23.50
C SER A 91 -0.86 -7.57 22.73
N ASP A 92 -0.93 -8.37 21.67
CA ASP A 92 0.23 -8.72 20.84
C ASP A 92 0.73 -7.48 20.10
N TRP A 93 -0.19 -6.65 19.59
CA TRP A 93 0.14 -5.37 18.99
C TRP A 93 0.84 -4.43 19.96
N LEU A 94 0.34 -4.32 21.20
CA LEU A 94 0.96 -3.48 22.23
C LEU A 94 2.37 -3.97 22.58
N MET A 95 2.57 -5.28 22.66
CA MET A 95 3.89 -5.88 22.91
C MET A 95 4.87 -5.55 21.79
N TRP A 96 4.46 -5.64 20.52
CA TRP A 96 5.28 -5.21 19.38
C TRP A 96 5.62 -3.72 19.42
N MET A 97 4.68 -2.86 19.82
CA MET A 97 4.94 -1.42 19.97
C MET A 97 5.95 -1.13 21.09
N LEU A 98 5.89 -1.86 22.21
CA LEU A 98 6.86 -1.73 23.30
C LEU A 98 8.26 -2.14 22.86
N ILE A 99 8.39 -3.28 22.15
CA ILE A 99 9.67 -3.72 21.59
C ILE A 99 10.23 -2.65 20.65
N PHE A 100 9.39 -2.12 19.76
CA PHE A 100 9.80 -1.09 18.81
C PHE A 100 10.28 0.18 19.51
N MET A 101 9.60 0.63 20.57
CA MET A 101 10.02 1.77 21.39
C MET A 101 11.38 1.53 22.06
N VAL A 102 11.62 0.34 22.62
CA VAL A 102 12.92 -0.01 23.21
C VAL A 102 14.03 0.05 22.16
N VAL A 103 13.80 -0.50 20.97
CA VAL A 103 14.78 -0.46 19.88
C VAL A 103 15.11 0.97 19.48
N ILE A 104 14.10 1.83 19.33
CA ILE A 104 14.31 3.25 18.99
C ILE A 104 15.15 3.95 20.06
N VAL A 105 14.85 3.73 21.33
CA VAL A 105 15.59 4.35 22.44
C VAL A 105 17.05 3.89 22.43
N VAL A 106 17.29 2.60 22.29
CA VAL A 106 18.65 2.02 22.22
C VAL A 106 19.43 2.60 21.05
N VAL A 107 18.85 2.59 19.84
CA VAL A 107 19.49 3.15 18.63
C VAL A 107 19.77 4.64 18.80
N SER A 108 18.82 5.41 19.32
CA SER A 108 18.99 6.84 19.56
C SER A 108 20.10 7.12 20.57
N MET A 109 20.20 6.31 21.64
CA MET A 109 21.29 6.43 22.60
C MET A 109 22.66 6.11 21.98
N MET A 110 22.73 5.10 21.11
CA MET A 110 23.98 4.79 20.40
C MET A 110 24.39 5.91 19.45
N VAL A 111 23.43 6.56 18.78
CA VAL A 111 23.71 7.70 17.88
C VAL A 111 24.12 8.96 18.65
N VAL A 112 23.52 9.24 19.81
CA VAL A 112 23.86 10.41 20.64
C VAL A 112 25.19 10.22 21.39
N SER A 113 25.62 8.98 21.60
CA SER A 113 26.89 8.66 22.29
C SER A 113 28.10 8.57 21.34
N LEU A 114 27.91 8.85 20.05
CA LEU A 114 28.94 8.87 19.01
C LEU A 114 29.23 10.31 18.56
#